data_AF-A0AAV0NI23-F1
#
_entry.id   AF-A0AAV0NI23-F1
#
_cell.length_a   1.000
_cell.length_b   1.000
_cell.length_c   1.000
_cell.angle_alpha   90.00
_cell.angle_beta   90.00
_cell.angle_gamma   90.00
#
_symmetry.space_group_name_H-M   'P 1'
#
loop_
_entity.id
_entity.type
_entity.pdbx_description
1 polymer ?
#
loop_
_entity_poly.entity_id
_entity_poly.type
_entity_poly.pdbx_seq_one_letter_code
_entity_poly.pdbx_strand_id
1 'polypeptide(L)'
;MVQSFQPIVAELISLPMPTIAVVQGHAAAAGFALALCHDYVLMRSDKGVLYMSEVDLGLPLPEYFGVLFRAKVGSVSARRDVLLGGMKIRGAEAVRLGIVDGAHEGEEEVKEAGMRLGEELGNRKLDGGVYGEMRKGLYPELCGVLGLQVGKPVLPTL
;
A
#
# COMPACT_ATOMS: atom_id res chain seq x y z
N MET A 1 -0.14 -20.80 2.59
CA MET A 1 -0.94 -19.76 1.89
C MET A 1 -0.52 -18.34 2.29
N VAL A 2 -0.32 -18.03 3.58
CA VAL A 2 0.10 -16.67 3.98
C VAL A 2 1.59 -16.39 3.74
N GLN A 3 2.46 -17.39 3.90
CA GLN A 3 3.90 -17.24 3.59
C GLN A 3 4.18 -17.08 2.09
N SER A 4 3.35 -17.66 1.21
CA SER A 4 3.50 -17.51 -0.24
C SER A 4 3.17 -16.12 -0.75
N PHE A 5 2.53 -15.27 0.06
CA PHE A 5 2.25 -13.88 -0.28
C PHE A 5 3.41 -12.93 0.05
N GLN A 6 4.27 -13.29 1.02
CA GLN A 6 5.40 -12.47 1.43
C GLN A 6 6.39 -12.14 0.29
N PRO A 7 6.74 -13.08 -0.63
CA PRO A 7 7.56 -12.74 -1.80
C PRO A 7 6.91 -11.69 -2.72
N ILE A 8 5.58 -11.72 -2.89
CA ILE A 8 4.85 -10.74 -3.71
C ILE A 8 4.94 -9.34 -3.09
N VAL A 9 4.81 -9.26 -1.77
CA VAL A 9 5.02 -8.00 -1.03
C VAL A 9 6.44 -7.50 -1.23
N ALA A 10 7.44 -8.38 -1.11
CA ALA A 10 8.84 -8.03 -1.31
C ALA A 10 9.11 -7.48 -2.73
N GLU A 11 8.58 -8.16 -3.76
CA GLU A 11 8.71 -7.72 -5.15
C GLU A 11 8.10 -6.34 -5.37
N LEU A 12 6.85 -6.11 -4.94
CA LEU A 12 6.17 -4.83 -5.09
C LEU A 12 6.90 -3.68 -4.39
N ILE A 13 7.35 -3.89 -3.14
CA ILE A 13 8.13 -2.89 -2.40
C ILE A 13 9.48 -2.59 -3.07
N SER A 14 10.02 -3.54 -3.83
CA SER A 14 11.31 -3.38 -4.53
C SER A 14 11.21 -2.86 -5.97
N LEU A 15 10.01 -2.67 -6.52
CA LEU A 15 9.84 -2.27 -7.92
C LEU A 15 10.54 -0.92 -8.24
N PRO A 16 11.27 -0.81 -9.37
CA PRO A 16 12.02 0.39 -9.73
C PRO A 16 11.16 1.45 -10.44
N MET A 17 9.87 1.52 -10.15
CA MET A 17 8.94 2.49 -10.74
C MET A 17 7.77 2.74 -9.79
N PRO A 18 7.13 3.94 -9.85
CA PRO A 18 5.92 4.22 -9.09
C PRO A 18 4.80 3.22 -9.38
N THR A 19 4.00 2.89 -8.37
CA THR A 19 2.88 1.95 -8.49
C THR A 19 1.59 2.53 -7.92
N ILE A 20 0.47 2.22 -8.56
CA ILE A 20 -0.86 2.73 -8.20
C ILE A 20 -1.82 1.55 -8.05
N ALA A 21 -2.48 1.44 -6.91
CA ALA A 21 -3.60 0.52 -6.71
C ALA A 21 -4.92 1.25 -6.96
N VAL A 22 -5.76 0.72 -7.85
CA VAL A 22 -7.12 1.22 -8.10
C VAL A 22 -8.14 0.24 -7.52
N VAL A 23 -8.65 0.54 -6.33
CA VAL A 23 -9.55 -0.33 -5.57
C VAL A 23 -11.02 -0.04 -5.92
N GLN A 24 -11.58 -0.86 -6.80
CA GLN A 24 -12.97 -0.68 -7.25
C GLN A 24 -14.00 -1.33 -6.31
N GLY A 25 -13.59 -2.28 -5.47
CA GLY A 25 -14.51 -3.07 -4.66
C GLY A 25 -13.94 -3.41 -3.29
N HIS A 26 -14.27 -4.61 -2.82
CA HIS A 26 -13.77 -5.09 -1.54
C HIS A 26 -12.31 -5.54 -1.68
N ALA A 27 -11.41 -4.93 -0.91
CA ALA A 27 -10.08 -5.44 -0.67
C ALA A 27 -10.00 -5.87 0.80
N ALA A 28 -10.04 -7.19 1.00
CA ALA A 28 -10.06 -7.82 2.32
C ALA A 28 -8.73 -8.49 2.60
N ALA A 29 -8.27 -8.49 3.85
CA ALA A 29 -7.10 -9.25 4.29
C ALA A 29 -5.87 -9.00 3.39
N ALA A 30 -5.36 -10.05 2.75
CA ALA A 30 -4.25 -9.95 1.79
C ALA A 30 -4.53 -8.99 0.61
N GLY A 31 -5.78 -8.81 0.19
CA GLY A 31 -6.15 -7.83 -0.82
C GLY A 31 -5.97 -6.38 -0.34
N PHE A 32 -6.24 -6.11 0.94
CA PHE A 32 -5.95 -4.80 1.52
C PHE A 32 -4.42 -4.61 1.68
N ALA A 33 -3.72 -5.62 2.20
CA ALA A 33 -2.27 -5.60 2.26
C ALA A 33 -1.63 -5.36 0.88
N LEU A 34 -2.15 -6.00 -0.17
CA LEU A 34 -1.69 -5.82 -1.55
C LEU A 34 -1.88 -4.38 -2.04
N ALA A 35 -3.02 -3.76 -1.74
CA ALA A 35 -3.25 -2.35 -2.05
C ALA A 35 -2.20 -1.46 -1.36
N LEU A 36 -1.93 -1.70 -0.07
CA LEU A 36 -0.92 -0.96 0.70
C LEU A 36 0.52 -1.17 0.20
N CYS A 37 0.82 -2.22 -0.56
CA CYS A 37 2.14 -2.38 -1.17
C CYS A 37 2.43 -1.33 -2.27
N HIS A 38 1.40 -0.65 -2.79
CA HIS A 38 1.56 0.37 -3.82
C HIS A 38 1.95 1.73 -3.19
N ASP A 39 2.53 2.65 -3.97
CA ASP A 39 2.82 3.99 -3.46
C ASP A 39 1.55 4.79 -3.27
N TYR A 40 0.65 4.69 -4.25
CA TYR A 40 -0.61 5.39 -4.29
C TYR A 40 -1.76 4.40 -4.30
N VAL A 41 -2.82 4.72 -3.57
CA VAL A 41 -4.05 3.95 -3.52
C VAL A 41 -5.21 4.88 -3.83
N LEU A 42 -5.92 4.62 -4.91
CA LEU A 42 -7.18 5.26 -5.25
C LEU A 42 -8.31 4.27 -5.03
N MET A 43 -9.46 4.75 -4.58
CA MET A 43 -10.57 3.87 -4.25
C MET A 43 -11.89 4.39 -4.82
N ARG A 44 -12.79 3.48 -5.18
CA ARG A 44 -14.16 3.85 -5.53
C ARG A 44 -14.94 4.25 -4.27
N SER A 45 -15.61 5.39 -4.28
CA SER A 45 -16.24 5.99 -3.09
C SER A 45 -17.47 5.21 -2.59
N ASP A 46 -18.28 4.67 -3.50
CA ASP A 46 -19.57 4.03 -3.20
C ASP A 46 -19.44 2.54 -2.79
N LYS A 47 -18.57 1.79 -3.49
CA LYS A 47 -18.42 0.34 -3.34
C LYS A 47 -17.03 -0.11 -2.86
N GLY A 48 -16.06 0.80 -2.77
CA GLY A 48 -14.74 0.49 -2.22
C GLY A 48 -14.83 0.20 -0.72
N VAL A 49 -14.23 -0.92 -0.30
CA VAL A 49 -14.18 -1.32 1.11
C VAL A 49 -12.83 -1.92 1.43
N LEU A 50 -12.15 -1.40 2.44
CA LEU A 50 -10.89 -1.92 2.97
C LEU A 50 -11.12 -2.48 4.37
N TYR A 51 -10.69 -3.71 4.63
CA TYR A 51 -10.81 -4.31 5.97
C TYR A 51 -9.88 -5.51 6.16
N MET A 52 -9.59 -5.78 7.43
CA MET A 52 -8.94 -7.00 7.91
C MET A 52 -9.97 -7.82 8.68
N SER A 53 -10.01 -9.14 8.45
CA SER A 53 -10.99 -10.04 9.08
C SER A 53 -10.36 -11.01 10.06
N GLU A 54 -9.04 -10.95 10.24
CA GLU A 54 -8.25 -11.87 11.03
C GLU A 54 -8.71 -11.90 12.50
N VAL A 55 -9.03 -10.74 13.09
CA VAL A 55 -9.52 -10.67 14.47
C VAL A 55 -10.87 -11.36 14.65
N ASP A 56 -11.79 -11.19 13.70
CA ASP A 56 -13.11 -11.83 13.73
C ASP A 56 -13.02 -13.34 13.52
N LEU A 57 -12.00 -13.78 12.77
CA LEU A 57 -11.73 -15.19 12.49
C LEU A 57 -10.87 -15.87 13.56
N GLY A 58 -10.37 -15.13 14.56
CA GLY A 58 -9.46 -15.66 15.58
C GLY A 58 -8.10 -16.08 15.02
N LEU A 59 -7.66 -15.48 13.91
CA LEU A 59 -6.40 -15.80 13.25
C LEU A 59 -5.31 -14.78 13.64
N PRO A 60 -4.09 -15.24 13.98
CA PRO A 60 -3.00 -14.33 14.25
C PRO A 60 -2.55 -13.62 12.97
N LEU A 61 -2.27 -12.31 13.09
CA LEU A 61 -1.71 -11.51 12.01
C LEU A 61 -0.21 -11.86 11.83
N PRO A 62 0.26 -12.16 10.60
CA PRO A 62 1.68 -12.33 10.35
C PRO A 62 2.49 -11.08 10.69
N GLU A 63 3.72 -11.25 11.14
CA GLU A 63 4.60 -10.14 11.51
C GLU A 63 4.75 -9.10 10.39
N TYR A 64 5.01 -9.57 9.16
CA TYR A 64 5.21 -8.69 8.01
C TYR A 64 3.96 -7.89 7.63
N PHE A 65 2.74 -8.38 7.94
CA PHE A 65 1.52 -7.58 7.81
C PHE A 65 1.51 -6.46 8.85
N GLY A 66 1.79 -6.79 10.11
CA GLY A 66 1.88 -5.76 11.17
C GLY A 66 2.88 -4.65 10.82
N VAL A 67 4.05 -5.02 10.29
CA VAL A 67 5.08 -4.07 9.85
C VAL A 67 4.62 -3.26 8.62
N LEU A 68 4.00 -3.90 7.62
CA LEU A 68 3.44 -3.23 6.44
C LEU A 68 2.41 -2.17 6.83
N PHE A 69 1.48 -2.51 7.73
CA PHE A 69 0.47 -1.55 8.20
C PHE A 69 1.10 -0.39 8.98
N ARG A 70 2.14 -0.64 9.79
CA ARG A 70 2.89 0.46 10.44
C ARG A 70 3.58 1.37 9.44
N ALA A 71 4.15 0.81 8.39
CA ALA A 71 4.87 1.53 7.35
C ALA A 71 3.93 2.38 6.47
N LYS A 72 2.73 1.87 6.17
CA LYS A 72 1.83 2.46 5.17
C LYS A 72 0.61 3.19 5.74
N VAL A 73 0.27 2.98 7.02
CA VAL A 73 -0.84 3.66 7.69
C VAL A 73 -0.32 4.48 8.86
N GLY A 74 -0.10 5.77 8.65
CA GLY A 74 0.50 6.66 9.65
C GLY A 74 -0.33 6.78 10.93
N SER A 75 -1.67 6.79 10.82
CA SER A 75 -2.57 6.94 11.96
C SER A 75 -2.53 5.71 12.88
N VAL A 76 -2.18 5.93 14.16
CA VAL A 76 -2.20 4.88 15.20
C VAL A 76 -3.62 4.38 15.46
N SER A 77 -4.59 5.31 15.54
CA SER A 77 -5.99 4.94 15.76
C SER A 77 -6.54 4.15 14.59
N ALA A 78 -6.24 4.55 13.34
CA ALA A 78 -6.68 3.81 12.16
C ALA A 78 -6.14 2.37 12.17
N ARG A 79 -4.84 2.18 12.49
CA ARG A 79 -4.25 0.84 12.63
C ARG A 79 -4.94 0.00 13.69
N ARG A 80 -5.22 0.58 14.87
CA ARG A 80 -5.95 -0.10 15.95
C ARG A 80 -7.34 -0.52 15.48
N ASP A 81 -8.10 0.41 14.92
CA ASP A 81 -9.51 0.20 14.58
C ASP A 81 -9.65 -0.84 13.46
N VAL A 82 -8.71 -0.86 12.49
CA VAL A 82 -8.66 -1.89 11.43
C VAL A 82 -8.18 -3.24 11.94
N LEU A 83 -7.00 -3.30 12.59
CA LEU A 83 -6.32 -4.56 12.89
C LEU A 83 -6.89 -5.25 14.13
N LEU A 84 -7.29 -4.48 15.14
CA LEU A 84 -7.82 -4.99 16.40
C LEU A 84 -9.33 -4.86 16.50
N GLY A 85 -9.92 -3.90 15.77
CA GLY A 85 -11.36 -3.64 15.79
C GLY A 85 -12.14 -4.22 14.60
N GLY A 86 -11.48 -4.77 13.58
CA GLY A 86 -12.15 -5.33 12.38
C GLY A 86 -12.90 -4.26 11.56
N MET A 87 -12.55 -2.98 11.72
CA MET A 87 -13.27 -1.87 11.08
C MET A 87 -13.23 -1.99 9.56
N LYS A 88 -14.41 -1.85 8.94
CA LYS A 88 -14.55 -1.69 7.48
C LYS A 88 -14.51 -0.23 7.10
N ILE A 89 -13.52 0.14 6.30
CA ILE A 89 -13.29 1.53 5.87
C ILE A 89 -13.86 1.71 4.46
N ARG A 90 -14.55 2.83 4.22
CA ARG A 90 -15.16 3.19 2.92
C ARG A 90 -14.63 4.54 2.40
N GLY A 91 -14.94 4.87 1.14
CA GLY A 91 -14.46 6.03 0.37
C GLY A 91 -13.89 7.21 1.17
N ALA A 92 -14.76 8.10 1.63
CA ALA A 92 -14.37 9.31 2.33
C ALA A 92 -13.64 9.06 3.66
N GLU A 93 -13.95 7.96 4.35
CA GLU A 93 -13.27 7.56 5.58
C GLU A 93 -11.81 7.20 5.30
N ALA A 94 -11.57 6.43 4.25
CA ALA A 94 -10.23 5.98 3.87
C ALA A 94 -9.32 7.16 3.55
N VAL A 95 -9.86 8.16 2.86
CA VAL A 95 -9.13 9.41 2.56
C VAL A 95 -8.86 10.17 3.85
N ARG A 96 -9.86 10.34 4.72
CA ARG A 96 -9.71 11.08 5.99
C ARG A 96 -8.68 10.44 6.93
N LEU A 97 -8.60 9.10 6.94
CA LEU A 97 -7.62 8.35 7.72
C LEU A 97 -6.22 8.33 7.08
N GLY A 98 -6.07 8.87 5.86
CA GLY A 98 -4.81 8.87 5.11
C GLY A 98 -4.37 7.48 4.64
N ILE A 99 -5.33 6.57 4.43
CA ILE A 99 -5.08 5.20 3.96
C ILE A 99 -5.09 5.12 2.43
N VAL A 100 -5.90 5.96 1.79
CA VAL A 100 -5.96 6.11 0.33
C VAL A 100 -5.78 7.58 -0.03
N ASP A 101 -5.20 7.83 -1.19
CA ASP A 101 -4.87 9.17 -1.70
C ASP A 101 -6.08 9.87 -2.32
N GLY A 102 -7.09 9.10 -2.74
CA GLY A 102 -8.30 9.63 -3.36
C GLY A 102 -9.47 8.65 -3.36
N ALA A 103 -10.68 9.21 -3.36
CA ALA A 103 -11.92 8.46 -3.51
C ALA A 103 -12.77 9.08 -4.63
N HIS A 104 -13.18 8.26 -5.61
CA HIS A 104 -13.83 8.70 -6.86
C HIS A 104 -15.18 8.02 -7.07
N GLU A 105 -16.13 8.69 -7.74
CA GLU A 105 -17.47 8.16 -7.93
C GLU A 105 -17.53 7.18 -9.11
N GLY A 106 -18.05 5.98 -8.87
CA GLY A 106 -18.21 5.00 -9.94
C GLY A 106 -16.88 4.39 -10.43
N GLU A 107 -17.02 3.41 -11.32
CA GLU A 107 -15.89 2.59 -11.77
C GLU A 107 -14.99 3.30 -12.78
N GLU A 108 -15.59 4.06 -13.69
CA GLU A 108 -14.84 4.71 -14.76
C GLU A 108 -14.03 5.89 -14.22
N GLU A 109 -14.58 6.72 -13.33
CA GLU A 109 -13.85 7.86 -12.77
C GLU A 109 -12.61 7.42 -12.00
N VAL A 110 -12.69 6.36 -11.17
CA VAL A 110 -11.53 5.87 -10.41
C VAL A 110 -10.46 5.27 -11.34
N LYS A 111 -10.87 4.61 -12.44
CA LYS A 111 -9.93 4.12 -13.46
C LYS A 111 -9.24 5.27 -14.17
N GLU A 112 -9.99 6.26 -14.62
CA GLU A 112 -9.46 7.45 -15.29
C GLU A 112 -8.51 8.23 -14.38
N ALA A 113 -8.83 8.38 -13.10
CA ALA A 113 -7.95 8.99 -12.12
C ALA A 113 -6.63 8.21 -11.97
N GLY A 114 -6.69 6.88 -11.90
CA GLY A 114 -5.51 6.02 -11.85
C GLY A 114 -4.65 6.12 -13.11
N MET A 115 -5.28 6.12 -14.29
CA MET A 115 -4.57 6.28 -15.58
C MET A 115 -3.89 7.64 -15.68
N ARG A 116 -4.59 8.71 -15.31
CA ARG A 116 -4.04 10.07 -15.30
C ARG A 116 -2.82 10.19 -14.39
N LEU A 117 -2.92 9.69 -13.16
CA LEU A 117 -1.79 9.66 -12.23
C LEU A 117 -0.63 8.81 -12.80
N GLY A 118 -0.94 7.69 -13.47
CA GLY A 118 0.05 6.88 -14.17
C GLY A 118 0.78 7.63 -15.27
N GLU A 119 0.07 8.37 -16.11
CA GLU A 119 0.66 9.22 -17.15
C GLU A 119 1.53 10.34 -16.56
N GLU A 120 1.04 11.03 -15.52
CA GLU A 120 1.79 12.07 -14.81
C GLU A 120 3.11 11.52 -14.25
N LEU A 121 3.07 10.36 -13.60
CA LEU A 121 4.26 9.71 -13.05
C LEU A 121 5.19 9.18 -14.13
N GLY A 122 4.65 8.63 -15.22
CA GLY A 122 5.43 8.12 -16.35
C GLY A 122 6.13 9.22 -17.17
N ASN A 123 5.56 10.43 -17.20
CA ASN A 123 6.17 11.60 -17.83
C ASN A 123 7.33 12.19 -17.00
N ARG A 124 7.42 11.83 -15.71
CA ARG A 124 8.61 12.17 -14.91
C ARG A 124 9.75 11.27 -15.37
N LYS A 125 10.85 11.87 -15.83
CA LYS A 125 12.10 11.17 -16.20
C LYS A 125 12.84 10.65 -14.96
N LEU A 126 12.21 9.72 -14.23
CA LEU A 126 12.75 9.14 -13.01
C LEU A 126 13.81 8.08 -13.35
N ASP A 127 14.91 8.11 -12.62
CA ASP A 127 15.80 6.95 -12.58
C ASP A 127 15.16 5.88 -11.69
N GLY A 128 14.83 4.73 -12.29
CA GLY A 128 14.12 3.66 -11.59
C GLY A 128 14.94 3.00 -10.48
N GLY A 129 16.27 2.94 -10.63
CA GLY A 129 17.16 2.42 -9.60
C GLY A 129 17.17 3.33 -8.38
N VAL A 130 17.29 4.65 -8.60
CA VAL A 130 17.21 5.65 -7.53
C VAL A 130 15.83 5.61 -6.87
N TYR A 131 14.75 5.53 -7.65
CA TYR A 131 13.39 5.46 -7.13
C TYR A 131 13.18 4.23 -6.22
N GLY A 132 13.60 3.05 -6.69
CA GLY A 132 13.49 1.81 -5.93
C GLY A 132 14.29 1.84 -4.62
N GLU A 133 15.51 2.39 -4.63
CA GLU A 133 16.30 2.55 -3.41
C GLU A 133 15.68 3.55 -2.44
N MET A 134 15.18 4.68 -2.94
CA MET A 134 14.45 5.65 -2.11
C MET A 134 13.21 5.03 -1.48
N ARG A 135 12.41 4.27 -2.25
CA ARG A 135 11.22 3.58 -1.75
C ARG A 135 11.57 2.59 -0.64
N LYS A 136 12.60 1.75 -0.83
CA LYS A 136 13.08 0.84 0.22
C LYS A 136 13.56 1.61 1.46
N GLY A 137 14.23 2.75 1.25
CA GLY A 137 14.68 3.64 2.31
C GLY A 137 13.56 4.26 3.15
N LEU A 138 12.35 4.41 2.61
CA LEU A 138 11.18 4.87 3.38
C LEU A 138 10.70 3.84 4.40
N TYR A 139 10.97 2.54 4.18
CA TYR A 139 10.40 1.45 4.96
C TYR A 139 11.46 0.42 5.40
N PRO A 140 12.53 0.83 6.12
CA PRO A 140 13.65 -0.05 6.44
C PRO A 140 13.25 -1.27 7.31
N GLU A 141 12.32 -1.10 8.25
CA GLU A 141 11.79 -2.20 9.07
C GLU A 141 11.05 -3.23 8.19
N LEU A 142 10.23 -2.75 7.24
CA LEU A 142 9.51 -3.60 6.29
C LEU A 142 10.48 -4.36 5.39
N CYS A 143 11.51 -3.69 4.86
CA CYS A 143 12.57 -4.36 4.10
C CYS A 143 13.25 -5.46 4.91
N GLY A 144 13.55 -5.21 6.19
CA GLY A 144 14.16 -6.20 7.09
C GLY A 144 13.34 -7.47 7.22
N VAL A 145 12.03 -7.37 7.51
CA VAL A 145 11.15 -8.55 7.64
C VAL A 145 10.82 -9.21 6.31
N LEU A 146 11.00 -8.52 5.18
CA LEU A 146 10.85 -9.08 3.83
C LEU A 146 12.16 -9.68 3.29
N GLY A 147 13.28 -9.55 4.01
CA GLY A 147 14.60 -9.99 3.53
C GLY A 147 15.18 -9.16 2.39
N LEU A 148 14.67 -7.93 2.19
CA LEU A 148 15.16 -7.00 1.17
C LEU A 148 16.40 -6.26 1.66
N GLN A 149 17.43 -6.18 0.80
CA GLN A 149 18.58 -5.33 1.06
C GLN A 149 18.27 -3.88 0.67
N VAL A 150 18.44 -2.96 1.62
CA VAL A 150 18.45 -1.51 1.36
C VAL A 150 19.87 -1.14 0.94
N GLY A 151 20.04 -0.62 -0.27
CA GLY A 151 21.36 -0.21 -0.78
C GLY A 151 21.93 0.94 0.06
N LYS A 152 23.27 1.03 0.14
CA LYS A 152 23.90 2.24 0.66
C LYS A 152 23.64 3.38 -0.33
N PRO A 153 23.24 4.58 0.13
CA PRO A 153 23.08 5.72 -0.77
C PRO A 153 24.39 5.96 -1.53
N VAL A 154 24.36 5.86 -2.86
CA VAL A 154 25.47 6.31 -3.69
C VAL A 154 25.28 7.82 -3.83
N LEU A 155 25.90 8.57 -2.92
CA LEU A 155 25.97 10.02 -3.07
C LEU A 155 26.82 10.31 -4.33
N PRO A 156 26.35 11.13 -5.27
CA PRO A 156 27.21 11.59 -6.35
C PRO A 156 28.40 12.31 -5.72
N THR A 157 29.61 11.90 -6.10
CA THR A 157 30.82 12.71 -5.87
C THR A 157 30.64 14.00 -6.65
N LEU A 158 30.30 15.08 -5.93
CA LEU A 158 30.29 16.45 -6.42
C LEU A 158 31.71 16.95 -6.66
#